data_AF-A0A4U3FGT2-F1
#
_entry.id   AF-A0A4U3FGT2-F1
#
_cell.length_a   1.000
_cell.length_b   1.000
_cell.length_c   1.000
_cell.angle_alpha   90.00
_cell.angle_beta   90.00
_cell.angle_gamma   90.00
#
_symmetry.space_group_name_H-M   'P 1'
#
loop_
_entity.id
_entity.type
_entity.pdbx_description
1 polymer ?
#
loop_
_entity_poly.entity_id
_entity_poly.type
_entity_poly.pdbx_seq_one_letter_code
_entity_poly.pdbx_strand_id
1 'polypeptide(L)'
;MPVLHNLVSNEELKARMMAETEPRTTVSFYKYFTIDDPRAFRDALYIALTRLKVFGRVYVAAEGINAQVSVPASQYETMKAALYDFHPALDNLRMNIALDDDGKSFWVLRLKVRDRIVADGITDDSFDASDVGAYLKAAEVNAMLDDPQAVFVDMRNHYEYEVGHFDNALEIPADTFRDQLPMAVDMLQQDKDKKIVMYCTGGIRCEKASAWMRHNGYENVYHIEGGIIEYARRAREQGLPVRFKGKNFVFDERMGERISEDVIANCHQCGEPCDTHVNCLNDGCHLLFIQCPSCASKFNHCCSPICMEELALPPEEQRARRAGRENGNKIFNKSRGLLSTTMHIPSPEE
;
A
#
# COMPACT_ATOMS: atom_id res chain seq x y z
N MET A 1 23.88 5.69 -20.30
CA MET A 1 22.85 6.72 -20.54
C MET A 1 22.63 7.49 -19.23
N PRO A 2 22.49 8.82 -19.26
CA PRO A 2 22.18 9.59 -18.06
C PRO A 2 20.83 9.14 -17.48
N VAL A 3 20.75 9.02 -16.16
CA VAL A 3 19.52 8.64 -15.46
C VAL A 3 18.53 9.80 -15.56
N LEU A 4 17.37 9.56 -16.19
CA LEU A 4 16.27 10.51 -16.20
C LEU A 4 15.87 10.83 -14.75
N HIS A 5 16.02 12.08 -14.34
CA HIS A 5 15.62 12.59 -13.03
C HIS A 5 14.71 13.80 -13.21
N ASN A 6 13.88 14.06 -12.21
CA ASN A 6 12.96 15.18 -12.24
C ASN A 6 13.72 16.48 -11.97
N LEU A 7 13.53 17.48 -12.83
CA LEU A 7 14.14 18.81 -12.71
C LEU A 7 13.26 19.78 -11.90
N VAL A 8 12.01 19.40 -11.64
CA VAL A 8 11.02 20.23 -10.95
C VAL A 8 10.90 19.76 -9.49
N SER A 9 10.79 20.71 -8.56
CA SER A 9 10.64 20.40 -7.14
C SER A 9 9.31 19.69 -6.86
N ASN A 10 9.26 18.87 -5.80
CA ASN A 10 8.00 18.21 -5.41
C ASN A 10 6.91 19.22 -5.02
N GLU A 11 7.29 20.35 -4.42
CA GLU A 11 6.37 21.42 -4.02
C GLU A 11 5.67 22.03 -5.26
N GLU A 12 6.45 22.36 -6.28
CA GLU A 12 5.91 22.92 -7.51
C GLU A 12 5.01 21.92 -8.25
N LEU A 13 5.39 20.64 -8.31
CA LEU A 13 4.55 19.61 -8.94
C LEU A 13 3.24 19.39 -8.19
N LYS A 14 3.27 19.43 -6.84
CA LYS A 14 2.06 19.38 -6.01
C LYS A 14 1.16 20.59 -6.30
N ALA A 15 1.74 21.80 -6.36
CA ALA A 15 0.97 23.00 -6.65
C ALA A 15 0.31 22.94 -8.04
N ARG A 16 1.03 22.46 -9.06
CA ARG A 16 0.47 22.22 -10.41
C ARG A 16 -0.69 21.22 -10.38
N MET A 17 -0.52 20.10 -9.68
CA MET A 17 -1.57 19.09 -9.54
C MET A 17 -2.82 19.63 -8.82
N MET A 18 -2.63 20.47 -7.79
CA MET A 18 -3.75 21.10 -7.08
C MET A 18 -4.49 22.16 -7.90
N ALA A 19 -3.82 22.75 -8.90
CA ALA A 19 -4.41 23.70 -9.83
C ALA A 19 -5.06 23.05 -11.06
N GLU A 20 -4.76 21.77 -11.33
CA GLU A 20 -5.35 20.99 -12.41
C GLU A 20 -6.86 20.78 -12.15
N THR A 21 -7.68 20.99 -13.18
CA THR A 21 -9.13 20.77 -13.11
C THR A 21 -9.60 19.59 -13.96
N GLU A 22 -8.71 18.99 -14.77
CA GLU A 22 -9.02 17.81 -15.56
C GLU A 22 -9.28 16.61 -14.62
N PRO A 23 -10.48 15.99 -14.68
CA PRO A 23 -10.77 14.80 -13.88
C PRO A 23 -9.79 13.68 -14.18
N ARG A 24 -9.39 12.94 -13.15
CA ARG A 24 -8.44 11.83 -13.27
C ARG A 24 -9.05 10.55 -12.71
N THR A 25 -8.52 9.44 -13.18
CA THR A 25 -8.88 8.10 -12.72
C THR A 25 -7.65 7.43 -12.13
N THR A 26 -7.75 7.06 -10.86
CA THR A 26 -6.76 6.32 -10.11
C THR A 26 -6.99 4.83 -10.32
N VAL A 27 -5.93 4.14 -10.71
CA VAL A 27 -5.97 2.72 -11.03
C VAL A 27 -4.68 2.05 -10.55
N SER A 28 -4.83 0.85 -10.02
CA SER A 28 -3.72 -0.04 -9.69
C SER A 28 -3.74 -1.28 -10.55
N PHE A 29 -2.57 -1.80 -10.87
CA PHE A 29 -2.43 -3.04 -11.64
C PHE A 29 -1.06 -3.66 -11.38
N TYR A 30 -0.98 -4.97 -11.56
CA TYR A 30 0.28 -5.69 -11.50
C TYR A 30 0.19 -6.94 -12.38
N LYS A 31 1.35 -7.47 -12.76
CA LYS A 31 1.45 -8.74 -13.46
C LYS A 31 2.82 -9.34 -13.22
N TYR A 32 2.84 -10.62 -12.83
CA TYR A 32 4.06 -11.43 -12.87
C TYR A 32 4.25 -12.03 -14.26
N PHE A 33 5.41 -11.76 -14.85
CA PHE A 33 5.87 -12.31 -16.12
C PHE A 33 7.35 -11.97 -16.30
N THR A 34 8.06 -12.73 -17.12
CA THR A 34 9.48 -12.50 -17.37
C THR A 34 9.68 -11.24 -18.21
N ILE A 35 10.54 -10.35 -17.71
CA ILE A 35 11.04 -9.16 -18.44
C ILE A 35 12.54 -9.32 -18.61
N ASP A 36 12.99 -9.55 -19.84
CA ASP A 36 14.41 -9.84 -20.14
C ASP A 36 15.33 -8.64 -19.86
N ASP A 37 14.91 -7.43 -20.27
CA ASP A 37 15.62 -6.18 -19.97
C ASP A 37 14.70 -5.20 -19.22
N PRO A 38 14.68 -5.26 -17.87
CA PRO A 38 13.88 -4.37 -17.05
C PRO A 38 14.19 -2.88 -17.28
N ARG A 39 15.41 -2.52 -17.68
CA ARG A 39 15.78 -1.11 -17.92
C ARG A 39 15.19 -0.61 -19.22
N ALA A 40 15.33 -1.38 -20.31
CA ALA A 40 14.73 -1.02 -21.59
C ALA A 40 13.20 -0.97 -21.50
N PHE A 41 12.58 -1.95 -20.83
CA PHE A 41 11.14 -1.99 -20.59
C PHE A 41 10.66 -0.73 -19.82
N ARG A 42 11.36 -0.39 -18.73
CA ARG A 42 11.13 0.80 -17.90
C ARG A 42 11.19 2.08 -18.73
N ASP A 43 12.23 2.26 -19.55
CA ASP A 43 12.45 3.47 -20.35
C ASP A 43 11.36 3.66 -21.41
N ALA A 44 11.02 2.60 -22.15
CA ALA A 44 9.95 2.63 -23.14
C ALA A 44 8.58 2.92 -22.50
N LEU A 45 8.28 2.28 -21.37
CA LEU A 45 7.02 2.48 -20.65
C LEU A 45 6.91 3.90 -20.09
N TYR A 46 8.01 4.46 -19.58
CA TYR A 46 8.04 5.83 -19.07
C TYR A 46 7.69 6.86 -20.16
N ILE A 47 8.22 6.68 -21.37
CA ILE A 47 7.91 7.55 -22.52
C ILE A 47 6.42 7.44 -22.88
N ALA A 48 5.88 6.22 -22.97
CA ALA A 48 4.48 5.99 -23.29
C ALA A 48 3.52 6.62 -22.26
N LEU A 49 3.75 6.35 -20.97
CA LEU A 49 2.91 6.86 -19.87
C LEU A 49 3.02 8.38 -19.73
N THR A 50 4.20 8.96 -19.96
CA THR A 50 4.40 10.42 -19.90
C THR A 50 3.63 11.14 -21.01
N ARG A 51 3.57 10.59 -22.22
CA ARG A 51 2.76 11.15 -23.32
C ARG A 51 1.27 11.20 -22.99
N LEU A 52 0.81 10.24 -22.19
CA LEU A 52 -0.58 10.15 -21.71
C LEU A 52 -0.81 10.94 -20.42
N LYS A 53 0.16 11.77 -20.00
CA LYS A 53 0.12 12.55 -18.75
C LYS A 53 -0.18 11.70 -17.51
N VAL A 54 0.26 10.45 -17.50
CA VAL A 54 0.07 9.55 -16.36
C VAL A 54 0.99 10.00 -15.22
N PHE A 55 0.46 10.05 -14.01
CA PHE A 55 1.20 10.21 -12.76
C PHE A 55 1.11 8.91 -11.97
N GLY A 56 1.99 8.69 -11.01
CA GLY A 56 1.95 7.45 -10.24
C GLY A 56 3.29 6.91 -9.82
N ARG A 57 3.25 5.71 -9.26
CA ARG A 57 4.41 4.91 -8.96
C ARG A 57 4.31 3.59 -9.71
N VAL A 58 5.37 3.26 -10.42
CA VAL A 58 5.47 2.01 -11.18
C VAL A 58 6.82 1.37 -10.90
N TYR A 59 6.79 0.12 -10.52
CA TYR A 59 7.95 -0.73 -10.31
C TYR A 59 8.02 -1.78 -11.41
N VAL A 60 9.20 -1.92 -11.99
CA VAL A 60 9.53 -2.93 -12.99
C VAL A 60 10.66 -3.78 -12.42
N ALA A 61 10.54 -5.09 -12.49
CA ALA A 61 11.59 -6.04 -12.14
C ALA A 61 11.63 -7.15 -13.21
N ALA A 62 12.65 -8.01 -13.17
CA ALA A 62 12.71 -9.17 -14.08
C ALA A 62 11.48 -10.09 -13.95
N GLU A 63 10.81 -10.07 -12.79
CA GLU A 63 9.61 -10.85 -12.49
C GLU A 63 8.28 -10.16 -12.85
N GLY A 64 8.30 -8.92 -13.38
CA GLY A 64 7.09 -8.28 -13.89
C GLY A 64 6.93 -6.80 -13.55
N ILE A 65 5.67 -6.37 -13.40
CA ILE A 65 5.29 -4.96 -13.17
C ILE A 65 4.31 -4.82 -11.99
N ASN A 66 4.45 -3.74 -11.23
CA ASN A 66 3.50 -3.30 -10.20
C ASN A 66 3.30 -1.80 -10.30
N ALA A 67 2.06 -1.34 -10.34
CA ALA A 67 1.71 0.04 -10.60
C ALA A 67 0.53 0.52 -9.75
N GLN A 68 0.64 1.77 -9.30
CA GLN A 68 -0.48 2.60 -8.87
C GLN A 68 -0.33 3.94 -9.58
N VAL A 69 -1.30 4.28 -10.42
CA VAL A 69 -1.22 5.42 -11.30
C VAL A 69 -2.52 6.21 -11.29
N SER A 70 -2.42 7.48 -11.67
CA SER A 70 -3.55 8.36 -11.96
C SER A 70 -3.38 8.88 -13.37
N VAL A 71 -4.41 8.77 -14.20
CA VAL A 71 -4.44 9.19 -15.60
C VAL A 71 -5.59 10.16 -15.81
N PRO A 72 -5.50 11.16 -16.71
CA PRO A 72 -6.69 11.90 -17.10
C PRO A 72 -7.83 10.96 -17.52
N ALA A 73 -9.05 11.19 -17.02
CA ALA A 73 -10.18 10.30 -17.26
C ALA A 73 -10.45 10.13 -18.76
N SER A 74 -10.22 11.19 -19.54
CA SER A 74 -10.28 11.23 -21.01
C SER A 74 -9.30 10.27 -21.70
N GLN A 75 -8.21 9.89 -21.03
CA GLN A 75 -7.13 9.06 -21.57
C GLN A 75 -7.08 7.65 -20.98
N TYR A 76 -7.98 7.31 -20.06
CA TYR A 76 -7.97 6.00 -19.38
C TYR A 76 -8.00 4.82 -20.36
N GLU A 77 -8.95 4.79 -21.30
CA GLU A 77 -9.04 3.71 -22.30
C GLU A 77 -7.83 3.69 -23.25
N THR A 78 -7.25 4.85 -23.56
CA THR A 78 -6.04 4.94 -24.39
C THR A 78 -4.83 4.36 -23.65
N MET A 79 -4.69 4.66 -22.36
CA MET A 79 -3.63 4.09 -21.52
C MET A 79 -3.80 2.58 -21.38
N LYS A 80 -5.02 2.11 -21.17
CA LYS A 80 -5.33 0.68 -21.05
C LYS A 80 -4.97 -0.08 -22.32
N ALA A 81 -5.40 0.41 -23.49
CA ALA A 81 -5.03 -0.19 -24.78
C ALA A 81 -3.51 -0.17 -24.99
N ALA A 82 -2.85 0.96 -24.71
CA ALA A 82 -1.40 1.07 -24.82
C ALA A 82 -0.65 0.07 -23.91
N LEU A 83 -1.17 -0.22 -22.71
CA LEU A 83 -0.60 -1.24 -21.82
C LEU A 83 -0.81 -2.66 -22.35
N TYR A 84 -1.98 -2.96 -22.90
CA TYR A 84 -2.28 -4.27 -23.49
C TYR A 84 -1.38 -4.56 -24.69
N ASP A 85 -1.17 -3.56 -25.56
CA ASP A 85 -0.30 -3.67 -26.72
C ASP A 85 1.20 -3.62 -26.37
N PHE A 86 1.56 -3.16 -25.16
CA PHE A 86 2.96 -2.95 -24.78
C PHE A 86 3.76 -4.25 -24.70
N HIS A 87 3.12 -5.33 -24.24
CA HIS A 87 3.73 -6.64 -24.10
C HIS A 87 2.65 -7.74 -24.08
N PRO A 88 2.85 -8.90 -24.73
CA PRO A 88 1.83 -9.96 -24.79
C PRO A 88 1.30 -10.41 -23.42
N ALA A 89 2.16 -10.45 -22.41
CA ALA A 89 1.76 -10.81 -21.04
C ALA A 89 0.85 -9.77 -20.34
N LEU A 90 0.75 -8.56 -20.89
CA LEU A 90 -0.10 -7.48 -20.39
C LEU A 90 -1.44 -7.40 -21.13
N ASP A 91 -1.68 -8.23 -22.15
CA ASP A 91 -2.99 -8.33 -22.76
C ASP A 91 -4.04 -8.71 -21.71
N ASN A 92 -5.17 -8.00 -21.73
CA ASN A 92 -6.23 -8.11 -20.72
C ASN A 92 -5.76 -7.94 -19.26
N LEU A 93 -4.70 -7.16 -19.03
CA LEU A 93 -4.25 -6.78 -17.68
C LEU A 93 -5.41 -6.23 -16.85
N ARG A 94 -5.59 -6.80 -15.65
CA ARG A 94 -6.62 -6.36 -14.71
C ARG A 94 -6.34 -4.95 -14.22
N MET A 95 -7.35 -4.10 -14.34
CA MET A 95 -7.32 -2.73 -13.86
C MET A 95 -8.19 -2.63 -12.60
N ASN A 96 -7.56 -2.44 -11.45
CA ASN A 96 -8.24 -2.17 -10.19
C ASN A 96 -8.45 -0.66 -10.07
N ILE A 97 -9.58 -0.18 -10.57
CA ILE A 97 -9.99 1.23 -10.44
C ILE A 97 -10.32 1.50 -8.97
N ALA A 98 -9.81 2.63 -8.47
CA ALA A 98 -10.11 3.17 -7.15
C ALA A 98 -11.62 3.23 -6.85
N LEU A 99 -12.00 2.98 -5.60
CA LEU A 99 -13.40 3.07 -5.16
C LEU A 99 -13.80 4.51 -4.84
N ASP A 100 -12.88 5.26 -4.23
CA ASP A 100 -13.02 6.67 -3.89
C ASP A 100 -11.87 7.44 -4.55
N ASP A 101 -12.16 8.32 -5.50
CA ASP A 101 -11.14 9.07 -6.22
C ASP A 101 -11.51 10.54 -6.35
N ASP A 102 -10.70 11.40 -5.73
CA ASP A 102 -10.80 12.86 -5.87
C ASP A 102 -9.89 13.39 -7.00
N GLY A 103 -9.23 12.48 -7.72
CA GLY A 103 -8.30 12.76 -8.81
C GLY A 103 -6.90 13.18 -8.34
N LYS A 104 -6.63 13.26 -7.02
CA LYS A 104 -5.40 13.87 -6.46
C LYS A 104 -4.39 12.88 -5.90
N SER A 105 -4.52 11.60 -6.26
CA SER A 105 -3.66 10.50 -5.79
C SER A 105 -2.17 10.72 -6.05
N PHE A 106 -1.80 11.33 -7.18
CA PHE A 106 -0.40 11.52 -7.58
C PHE A 106 -0.19 12.83 -8.33
N TRP A 107 0.99 13.45 -8.16
CA TRP A 107 1.41 14.67 -8.90
C TRP A 107 2.59 14.45 -9.85
N VAL A 108 3.17 13.25 -9.88
CA VAL A 108 4.35 12.94 -10.69
C VAL A 108 4.41 11.46 -11.01
N LEU A 109 4.94 11.11 -12.18
CA LEU A 109 5.28 9.73 -12.52
C LEU A 109 6.68 9.37 -11.99
N ARG A 110 6.74 8.33 -11.15
CA ARG A 110 7.96 7.72 -10.63
C ARG A 110 8.01 6.26 -11.09
N LEU A 111 8.77 6.00 -12.15
CA LEU A 111 8.95 4.66 -12.71
C LEU A 111 10.36 4.16 -12.39
N LYS A 112 10.48 3.07 -11.63
CA LYS A 112 11.76 2.58 -11.11
C LYS A 112 11.98 1.10 -11.40
N VAL A 113 13.20 0.74 -11.79
CA VAL A 113 13.65 -0.66 -11.76
C VAL A 113 13.89 -1.08 -10.31
N ARG A 114 13.48 -2.31 -9.97
CA ARG A 114 13.67 -2.97 -8.68
C ARG A 114 14.14 -4.40 -8.90
N ASP A 115 14.72 -5.00 -7.87
CA ASP A 115 15.06 -6.43 -7.89
C ASP A 115 13.79 -7.28 -7.85
N ARG A 116 12.77 -6.81 -7.12
CA ARG A 116 11.44 -7.42 -6.99
C ARG A 116 10.35 -6.37 -7.11
N ILE A 117 9.20 -6.70 -7.70
CA ILE A 117 8.04 -5.78 -7.78
C ILE A 117 7.29 -5.65 -6.45
N VAL A 118 7.48 -6.63 -5.56
CA VAL A 118 7.16 -6.59 -4.13
C VAL A 118 8.29 -7.25 -3.34
N ALA A 119 8.79 -6.60 -2.30
CA ALA A 119 9.95 -7.09 -1.55
C ALA A 119 9.55 -8.23 -0.60
N ASP A 120 9.74 -9.47 -1.04
CA ASP A 120 9.40 -10.71 -0.32
C ASP A 120 10.55 -11.24 0.57
N GLY A 121 11.80 -10.94 0.23
CA GLY A 121 12.98 -11.52 0.90
C GLY A 121 13.12 -13.04 0.79
N ILE A 122 12.42 -13.67 -0.16
CA ILE A 122 12.57 -15.10 -0.42
C ILE A 122 13.91 -15.30 -1.16
N THR A 123 14.73 -16.19 -0.60
CA THR A 123 16.06 -16.55 -1.14
C THR A 123 16.17 -18.04 -1.47
N ASP A 124 15.08 -18.79 -1.27
CA ASP A 124 15.00 -20.21 -1.61
C ASP A 124 14.85 -20.38 -3.12
N ASP A 125 15.86 -20.99 -3.76
CA ASP A 125 15.88 -21.24 -5.21
C ASP A 125 14.83 -22.27 -5.67
N SER A 126 14.28 -23.07 -4.76
CA SER A 126 13.22 -24.04 -5.05
C SER A 126 11.81 -23.43 -5.03
N PHE A 127 11.68 -22.18 -4.60
CA PHE A 127 10.39 -21.48 -4.54
C PHE A 127 9.86 -21.16 -5.94
N ASP A 128 8.68 -21.68 -6.26
CA ASP A 128 7.93 -21.35 -7.46
C ASP A 128 6.83 -20.31 -7.15
N ALA A 129 7.07 -19.06 -7.56
CA ALA A 129 6.10 -17.97 -7.40
C ALA A 129 4.81 -18.15 -8.22
N SER A 130 4.77 -19.12 -9.14
CA SER A 130 3.59 -19.41 -9.96
C SER A 130 2.64 -20.44 -9.34
N ASP A 131 3.08 -21.22 -8.34
CA ASP A 131 2.24 -22.17 -7.59
C ASP A 131 1.37 -21.42 -6.55
N VAL A 132 0.53 -20.51 -7.03
CA VAL A 132 -0.35 -19.69 -6.19
C VAL A 132 -1.55 -20.49 -5.67
N GLY A 133 -2.15 -20.00 -4.58
CA GLY A 133 -3.41 -20.52 -4.07
C GLY A 133 -4.59 -20.30 -5.02
N ALA A 134 -5.76 -20.84 -4.65
CA ALA A 134 -6.97 -20.64 -5.45
C ALA A 134 -7.55 -19.22 -5.27
N TYR A 135 -7.93 -18.60 -6.38
CA TYR A 135 -8.60 -17.30 -6.38
C TYR A 135 -10.03 -17.40 -5.87
N LEU A 136 -10.43 -16.45 -5.00
CA LEU A 136 -11.81 -16.28 -4.55
C LEU A 136 -12.40 -14.98 -5.11
N LYS A 137 -13.59 -15.07 -5.69
CA LYS A 137 -14.43 -13.94 -6.08
C LYS A 137 -15.28 -13.47 -4.90
N ALA A 138 -15.92 -12.30 -5.02
CA ALA A 138 -16.67 -11.68 -3.93
C ALA A 138 -17.72 -12.58 -3.25
N ALA A 139 -18.50 -13.35 -4.02
CA ALA A 139 -19.47 -14.28 -3.46
C ALA A 139 -18.80 -15.42 -2.66
N GLU A 140 -17.69 -15.95 -3.15
CA GLU A 140 -16.92 -17.02 -2.50
C GLU A 140 -16.22 -16.52 -1.24
N VAL A 141 -15.74 -15.27 -1.24
CA VAL A 141 -15.22 -14.60 -0.04
C VAL A 141 -16.30 -14.52 1.02
N ASN A 142 -17.51 -14.09 0.68
CA ASN A 142 -18.61 -14.01 1.63
C ASN A 142 -18.99 -15.39 2.20
N ALA A 143 -18.97 -16.43 1.36
CA ALA A 143 -19.21 -17.80 1.81
C ALA A 143 -18.09 -18.31 2.74
N MET A 144 -16.82 -18.02 2.43
CA MET A 144 -15.68 -18.39 3.28
C MET A 144 -15.71 -17.65 4.62
N LEU A 145 -16.20 -16.41 4.67
CA LEU A 145 -16.37 -15.67 5.95
C LEU A 145 -17.39 -16.32 6.90
N ASP A 146 -18.29 -17.15 6.39
CA ASP A 146 -19.26 -17.92 7.18
C ASP A 146 -18.77 -19.33 7.53
N ASP A 147 -17.63 -19.76 6.96
CA ASP A 147 -17.07 -21.08 7.20
C ASP A 147 -16.19 -21.07 8.47
N PRO A 148 -16.54 -21.80 9.54
CA PRO A 148 -15.73 -21.86 10.76
C PRO A 148 -14.38 -22.57 10.58
N GLN A 149 -14.16 -23.25 9.45
CA GLN A 149 -12.87 -23.84 9.07
C GLN A 149 -12.02 -22.91 8.21
N ALA A 150 -12.51 -21.71 7.87
CA ALA A 150 -11.73 -20.71 7.17
C ALA A 150 -11.02 -19.77 8.15
N VAL A 151 -9.75 -19.50 7.87
CA VAL A 151 -8.93 -18.51 8.57
C VAL A 151 -8.57 -17.42 7.58
N PHE A 152 -9.10 -16.23 7.80
CA PHE A 152 -8.73 -15.06 7.01
C PHE A 152 -7.42 -14.48 7.53
N VAL A 153 -6.48 -14.19 6.64
CA VAL A 153 -5.15 -13.67 6.99
C VAL A 153 -4.91 -12.38 6.21
N ASP A 154 -4.73 -11.29 6.95
CA ASP A 154 -4.38 -10.01 6.36
C ASP A 154 -2.87 -9.95 6.11
N MET A 155 -2.48 -9.96 4.84
CA MET A 155 -1.09 -9.81 4.41
C MET A 155 -0.71 -8.35 4.18
N ARG A 156 -1.44 -7.42 4.79
CA ARG A 156 -1.10 -6.01 4.85
C ARG A 156 -0.34 -5.67 6.12
N ASN A 157 0.35 -4.53 6.13
CA ASN A 157 1.05 -4.07 7.33
C ASN A 157 0.05 -3.69 8.43
N HIS A 158 0.52 -3.62 9.68
CA HIS A 158 -0.33 -3.37 10.85
C HIS A 158 -1.15 -2.06 10.77
N TYR A 159 -0.56 -0.98 10.25
CA TYR A 159 -1.28 0.30 10.08
C TYR A 159 -2.40 0.21 9.03
N GLU A 160 -2.31 -0.73 8.08
CA GLU A 160 -3.38 -0.97 7.11
C GLU A 160 -4.52 -1.80 7.73
N TYR A 161 -4.19 -2.74 8.60
CA TYR A 161 -5.13 -3.58 9.35
C TYR A 161 -5.90 -2.75 10.41
N GLU A 162 -5.21 -1.86 11.13
CA GLU A 162 -5.79 -1.08 12.24
C GLU A 162 -7.01 -0.25 11.81
N VAL A 163 -7.07 0.24 10.56
CA VAL A 163 -8.16 1.09 10.06
C VAL A 163 -9.26 0.35 9.31
N GLY A 164 -9.06 -0.92 9.01
CA GLY A 164 -10.08 -1.70 8.34
C GLY A 164 -9.61 -3.10 8.04
N HIS A 165 -10.48 -4.09 8.18
CA HIS A 165 -10.17 -5.50 7.94
C HIS A 165 -11.47 -6.30 7.79
N PHE A 166 -11.37 -7.52 7.27
CA PHE A 166 -12.48 -8.48 7.35
C PHE A 166 -12.73 -8.92 8.79
N ASP A 167 -13.97 -9.30 9.11
CA ASP A 167 -14.30 -9.83 10.43
C ASP A 167 -13.48 -11.08 10.76
N ASN A 168 -12.93 -11.10 11.97
CA ASN A 168 -12.09 -12.18 12.51
C ASN A 168 -10.82 -12.48 11.70
N ALA A 169 -10.38 -11.55 10.84
CA ALA A 169 -9.11 -11.71 10.14
C ALA A 169 -7.92 -11.71 11.12
N LEU A 170 -6.94 -12.56 10.86
CA LEU A 170 -5.67 -12.61 11.57
C LEU A 170 -4.73 -11.54 11.00
N GLU A 171 -4.23 -10.69 11.88
CA GLU A 171 -3.13 -9.77 11.59
C GLU A 171 -1.78 -10.47 11.76
N ILE A 172 -0.86 -10.30 10.81
CA ILE A 172 0.54 -10.72 10.95
C ILE A 172 1.34 -9.52 11.48
N PRO A 173 1.85 -9.55 12.73
CA PRO A 173 2.41 -8.39 13.44
C PRO A 173 3.83 -8.06 12.98
N ALA A 174 3.96 -7.63 11.74
CA ALA A 174 5.24 -7.38 11.08
C ALA A 174 5.27 -5.99 10.44
N ASP A 175 6.46 -5.39 10.43
CA ASP A 175 6.67 -4.07 9.86
C ASP A 175 6.89 -4.11 8.32
N THR A 176 7.24 -5.27 7.76
CA THR A 176 7.49 -5.44 6.32
C THR A 176 6.93 -6.74 5.78
N PHE A 177 6.55 -6.75 4.49
CA PHE A 177 6.06 -7.96 3.81
C PHE A 177 7.08 -9.11 3.81
N ARG A 178 8.38 -8.77 3.75
CA ARG A 178 9.46 -9.76 3.87
C ARG A 178 9.38 -10.53 5.19
N ASP A 179 9.15 -9.81 6.28
CA ASP A 179 9.10 -10.40 7.61
C ASP A 179 7.76 -11.15 7.82
N GLN A 180 6.67 -10.69 7.16
CA GLN A 180 5.35 -11.31 7.24
C GLN A 180 5.31 -12.76 6.75
N LEU A 181 6.06 -13.08 5.68
CA LEU A 181 6.00 -14.39 5.06
C LEU A 181 6.41 -15.55 6.00
N PRO A 182 7.59 -15.54 6.64
CA PRO A 182 7.93 -16.57 7.62
C PRO A 182 7.02 -16.53 8.85
N MET A 183 6.61 -15.34 9.32
CA MET A 183 5.70 -15.23 10.47
C MET A 183 4.33 -15.85 10.20
N ALA A 184 3.78 -15.69 9.00
CA ALA A 184 2.50 -16.31 8.62
C ALA A 184 2.61 -17.84 8.66
N VAL A 185 3.72 -18.41 8.18
CA VAL A 185 3.99 -19.86 8.23
C VAL A 185 4.06 -20.35 9.69
N ASP A 186 4.74 -19.63 10.57
CA ASP A 186 4.88 -20.02 11.97
C ASP A 186 3.55 -19.89 12.74
N MET A 187 2.83 -18.79 12.54
CA MET A 187 1.56 -18.51 13.24
C MET A 187 0.44 -19.49 12.85
N LEU A 188 0.44 -19.96 11.60
CA LEU A 188 -0.60 -20.85 11.07
C LEU A 188 -0.22 -22.33 11.15
N GLN A 189 0.88 -22.68 11.80
CA GLN A 189 1.39 -24.06 11.84
C GLN A 189 0.36 -25.07 12.37
N GLN A 190 -0.50 -24.66 13.31
CA GLN A 190 -1.57 -25.49 13.87
C GLN A 190 -2.84 -25.53 13.00
N ASP A 191 -2.94 -24.63 12.02
CA ASP A 191 -4.07 -24.47 11.12
C ASP A 191 -3.77 -25.00 9.71
N LYS A 192 -2.76 -25.87 9.57
CA LYS A 192 -2.28 -26.38 8.28
C LYS A 192 -3.35 -27.08 7.43
N ASP A 193 -4.32 -27.71 8.09
CA ASP A 193 -5.46 -28.40 7.45
C ASP A 193 -6.66 -27.47 7.19
N LYS A 194 -6.68 -26.26 7.76
CA LYS A 194 -7.77 -25.29 7.59
C LYS A 194 -7.70 -24.59 6.23
N LYS A 195 -8.79 -23.94 5.85
CA LYS A 195 -8.86 -23.10 4.64
C LYS A 195 -8.26 -21.74 4.93
N ILE A 196 -7.04 -21.49 4.46
CA ILE A 196 -6.35 -20.22 4.69
C ILE A 196 -6.72 -19.26 3.56
N VAL A 197 -7.38 -18.15 3.89
CA VAL A 197 -7.82 -17.13 2.94
C VAL A 197 -6.98 -15.87 3.12
N MET A 198 -6.09 -15.59 2.19
CA MET A 198 -5.17 -14.46 2.28
C MET A 198 -5.68 -13.27 1.47
N TYR A 199 -5.52 -12.05 2.00
CA TYR A 199 -5.91 -10.85 1.27
C TYR A 199 -4.97 -9.67 1.52
N CYS A 200 -5.00 -8.72 0.58
CA CYS A 200 -4.33 -7.44 0.67
C CYS A 200 -5.09 -6.40 -0.17
N THR A 201 -4.56 -5.18 -0.27
CA THR A 201 -5.20 -4.06 -0.99
C THR A 201 -5.60 -4.40 -2.42
N GLY A 202 -4.65 -4.91 -3.22
CA GLY A 202 -4.83 -5.09 -4.67
C GLY A 202 -4.46 -6.48 -5.21
N GLY A 203 -4.06 -7.43 -4.36
CA GLY A 203 -3.77 -8.83 -4.71
C GLY A 203 -2.30 -9.21 -4.80
N ILE A 204 -1.40 -8.30 -5.19
CA ILE A 204 0.01 -8.62 -5.51
C ILE A 204 0.79 -9.34 -4.39
N ARG A 205 0.58 -8.96 -3.12
CA ARG A 205 1.21 -9.61 -1.96
C ARG A 205 0.70 -11.04 -1.78
N CYS A 206 -0.58 -11.27 -2.04
CA CYS A 206 -1.24 -12.56 -1.79
C CYS A 206 -0.93 -13.61 -2.84
N GLU A 207 -0.57 -13.23 -4.07
CA GLU A 207 -0.01 -14.19 -5.02
C GLU A 207 1.28 -14.80 -4.45
N LYS A 208 2.26 -13.99 -4.02
CA LYS A 208 3.48 -14.50 -3.39
C LYS A 208 3.24 -15.18 -2.06
N ALA A 209 2.39 -14.61 -1.21
CA ALA A 209 2.13 -15.18 0.11
C ALA A 209 1.43 -16.53 0.01
N SER A 210 0.47 -16.69 -0.90
CA SER A 210 -0.21 -17.97 -1.10
C SER A 210 0.72 -19.04 -1.66
N ALA A 211 1.57 -18.67 -2.64
CA ALA A 211 2.62 -19.57 -3.13
C ALA A 211 3.61 -19.95 -2.03
N TRP A 212 4.00 -18.99 -1.18
CA TRP A 212 4.90 -19.25 -0.05
C TRP A 212 4.28 -20.22 0.97
N MET A 213 2.99 -20.08 1.28
CA MET A 213 2.28 -21.03 2.15
C MET A 213 2.25 -22.42 1.49
N ARG A 214 1.95 -22.53 0.20
CA ARG A 214 1.95 -23.83 -0.52
C ARG A 214 3.33 -24.48 -0.52
N HIS A 215 4.38 -23.71 -0.76
CA HIS A 215 5.79 -24.15 -0.66
C HIS A 215 6.12 -24.74 0.72
N ASN A 216 5.51 -24.20 1.78
CA ASN A 216 5.67 -24.68 3.16
C ASN A 216 4.66 -25.81 3.54
N GLY A 217 3.99 -26.38 2.54
CA GLY A 217 3.15 -27.57 2.64
C GLY A 217 1.71 -27.31 3.08
N TYR A 218 1.23 -26.07 3.00
CA TYR A 218 -0.19 -25.77 3.23
C TYR A 218 -0.99 -26.07 1.95
N GLU A 219 -1.97 -26.98 2.05
CA GLU A 219 -2.70 -27.45 0.86
C GLU A 219 -3.89 -26.54 0.53
N ASN A 220 -4.65 -26.13 1.54
CA ASN A 220 -5.91 -25.40 1.43
C ASN A 220 -5.72 -23.88 1.44
N VAL A 221 -4.93 -23.35 0.50
CA VAL A 221 -4.59 -21.92 0.42
C VAL A 221 -5.40 -21.23 -0.67
N TYR A 222 -6.04 -20.13 -0.29
CA TYR A 222 -6.89 -19.29 -1.13
C TYR A 222 -6.47 -17.83 -1.01
N HIS A 223 -6.80 -17.03 -2.00
CA HIS A 223 -6.63 -15.58 -1.91
C HIS A 223 -7.66 -14.79 -2.71
N ILE A 224 -7.94 -13.57 -2.25
CA ILE A 224 -8.98 -12.73 -2.85
C ILE A 224 -8.52 -12.19 -4.19
N GLU A 225 -9.27 -12.48 -5.25
CA GLU A 225 -8.99 -12.02 -6.61
C GLU A 225 -9.06 -10.49 -6.69
N GLY A 226 -7.94 -9.86 -7.05
CA GLY A 226 -7.83 -8.39 -7.12
C GLY A 226 -7.82 -7.67 -5.76
N GLY A 227 -7.79 -8.39 -4.64
CA GLY A 227 -7.71 -7.83 -3.29
C GLY A 227 -9.00 -7.14 -2.82
N ILE A 228 -8.87 -6.31 -1.79
CA ILE A 228 -9.98 -5.60 -1.13
C ILE A 228 -10.74 -4.70 -2.11
N ILE A 229 -10.01 -4.00 -2.99
CA ILE A 229 -10.59 -3.07 -3.97
C ILE A 229 -11.56 -3.82 -4.89
N GLU A 230 -11.11 -4.92 -5.49
CA GLU A 230 -11.95 -5.72 -6.40
C GLU A 230 -13.08 -6.42 -5.67
N TYR A 231 -12.84 -6.96 -4.48
CA TYR A 231 -13.89 -7.54 -3.64
C TYR A 231 -15.02 -6.55 -3.40
N ALA A 232 -14.71 -5.35 -2.91
CA ALA A 232 -15.72 -4.36 -2.56
C ALA A 232 -16.47 -3.87 -3.80
N ARG A 233 -15.76 -3.66 -4.92
CA ARG A 233 -16.37 -3.30 -6.21
C ARG A 233 -17.38 -4.36 -6.66
N ARG A 234 -16.96 -5.63 -6.71
CA ARG A 234 -17.80 -6.74 -7.18
C ARG A 234 -18.96 -7.04 -6.23
N ALA A 235 -18.73 -6.95 -4.92
CA ALA A 235 -19.79 -7.11 -3.94
C ALA A 235 -20.89 -6.05 -4.13
N ARG A 236 -20.50 -4.77 -4.29
CA ARG A 236 -21.44 -3.67 -4.59
C ARG A 236 -22.18 -3.87 -5.91
N GLU A 237 -21.47 -4.19 -7.00
CA GLU A 237 -22.06 -4.46 -8.33
C GLU A 237 -23.07 -5.61 -8.31
N GLN A 238 -22.81 -6.65 -7.51
CA GLN A 238 -23.64 -7.86 -7.43
C GLN A 238 -24.73 -7.78 -6.35
N GLY A 239 -24.80 -6.68 -5.58
CA GLY A 239 -25.73 -6.54 -4.46
C GLY A 239 -25.45 -7.48 -3.28
N LEU A 240 -24.19 -7.93 -3.14
CA LEU A 240 -23.74 -8.77 -2.02
C LEU A 240 -23.43 -7.88 -0.79
N PRO A 241 -23.56 -8.41 0.44
CA PRO A 241 -23.13 -7.69 1.62
C PRO A 241 -21.61 -7.44 1.56
N VAL A 242 -21.20 -6.19 1.76
CA VAL A 242 -19.79 -5.79 1.90
C VAL A 242 -19.38 -6.06 3.34
N ARG A 243 -18.49 -7.04 3.56
CA ARG A 243 -18.10 -7.52 4.89
C ARG A 243 -16.71 -7.10 5.34
N PHE A 244 -16.02 -6.30 4.53
CA PHE A 244 -14.82 -5.61 4.98
C PHE A 244 -15.25 -4.37 5.77
N LYS A 245 -14.77 -4.25 7.01
CA LYS A 245 -15.11 -3.13 7.90
C LYS A 245 -14.06 -2.04 7.81
N GLY A 246 -14.49 -0.79 7.82
CA GLY A 246 -13.64 0.38 7.89
C GLY A 246 -13.04 0.81 6.55
N LYS A 247 -11.79 1.25 6.61
CA LYS A 247 -11.08 1.89 5.51
C LYS A 247 -9.99 0.97 4.95
N ASN A 248 -9.88 0.90 3.64
CA ASN A 248 -8.76 0.26 2.97
C ASN A 248 -7.64 1.29 2.78
N PHE A 249 -6.47 1.10 3.42
CA PHE A 249 -5.33 1.98 3.20
C PHE A 249 -4.77 1.85 1.77
N VAL A 250 -4.46 2.99 1.14
CA VAL A 250 -3.86 3.07 -0.21
C VAL A 250 -2.57 3.88 -0.19
N PHE A 251 -1.62 3.54 -1.07
CA PHE A 251 -0.24 4.04 -1.05
C PHE A 251 -0.04 5.29 -1.92
N ASP A 252 -1.00 6.20 -1.81
CA ASP A 252 -1.06 7.47 -2.51
C ASP A 252 -1.60 8.56 -1.58
N GLU A 253 -1.79 9.79 -2.09
CA GLU A 253 -2.15 10.93 -1.23
C GLU A 253 -3.49 10.82 -0.53
N ARG A 254 -4.37 9.92 -0.97
CA ARG A 254 -5.68 9.72 -0.34
C ARG A 254 -5.53 9.02 1.02
N MET A 255 -4.47 8.22 1.22
CA MET A 255 -4.17 7.45 2.45
C MET A 255 -5.33 6.58 2.98
N GLY A 256 -6.33 6.31 2.14
CA GLY A 256 -7.36 5.32 2.34
C GLY A 256 -8.62 5.57 1.51
N GLU A 257 -9.36 4.50 1.29
CA GLU A 257 -10.66 4.48 0.60
C GLU A 257 -11.69 3.85 1.54
N ARG A 258 -12.86 4.47 1.68
CA ARG A 258 -13.88 3.99 2.62
C ARG A 258 -14.63 2.81 2.01
N ILE A 259 -14.56 1.66 2.69
CA ILE A 259 -15.23 0.44 2.25
C ILE A 259 -16.58 0.29 2.95
N SER A 260 -16.63 0.55 4.26
CA SER A 260 -17.85 0.65 5.07
C SER A 260 -17.83 1.89 5.97
N GLU A 261 -18.97 2.20 6.58
CA GLU A 261 -19.12 3.33 7.52
C GLU A 261 -18.51 3.06 8.91
N ASP A 262 -18.01 1.84 9.15
CA ASP A 262 -17.40 1.50 10.42
C ASP A 262 -16.13 2.35 10.66
N VAL A 263 -15.93 2.79 11.90
CA VAL A 263 -14.66 3.37 12.37
C VAL A 263 -14.15 2.47 13.47
N ILE A 264 -13.17 1.63 13.13
CA ILE A 264 -12.64 0.59 14.02
C ILE A 264 -11.29 0.96 14.65
N ALA A 265 -10.67 2.04 14.18
CA ALA A 265 -9.45 2.59 14.72
C ALA A 265 -9.72 3.69 15.75
N ASN A 266 -8.66 4.08 16.47
CA ASN A 266 -8.68 5.17 17.42
C ASN A 266 -7.50 6.11 17.18
N CYS A 267 -7.71 7.38 17.51
CA CYS A 267 -6.68 8.39 17.55
C CYS A 267 -5.53 7.91 18.44
N HIS A 268 -4.34 7.88 17.87
CA HIS A 268 -3.14 7.44 18.57
C HIS A 268 -2.78 8.36 19.76
N GLN A 269 -3.21 9.62 19.74
CA GLN A 269 -2.86 10.60 20.77
C GLN A 269 -3.88 10.73 21.91
N CYS A 270 -5.18 10.55 21.63
CA CYS A 270 -6.23 10.75 22.64
C CYS A 270 -7.16 9.54 22.83
N GLY A 271 -7.06 8.51 21.98
CA GLY A 271 -7.90 7.32 22.06
C GLY A 271 -9.33 7.47 21.53
N GLU A 272 -9.73 8.67 21.06
CA GLU A 272 -11.05 8.88 20.46
C GLU A 272 -11.19 8.13 19.12
N PRO A 273 -12.37 7.57 18.80
CA PRO A 273 -12.59 6.89 17.53
C PRO A 273 -12.27 7.78 16.32
N CYS A 274 -11.29 7.36 15.51
CA CYS A 274 -10.98 7.92 14.21
C CYS A 274 -10.03 7.00 13.43
N ASP A 275 -10.03 7.10 12.11
CA ASP A 275 -9.23 6.26 11.20
C ASP A 275 -8.46 7.09 10.16
N THR A 276 -8.29 8.39 10.42
CA THR A 276 -7.55 9.31 9.55
C THR A 276 -6.05 9.14 9.75
N HIS A 277 -5.41 8.49 8.79
CA HIS A 277 -3.96 8.45 8.68
C HIS A 277 -3.40 9.80 8.25
N VAL A 278 -2.33 10.22 8.90
CA VAL A 278 -1.55 11.41 8.56
C VAL A 278 -0.06 11.12 8.77
N ASN A 279 0.79 11.86 8.06
CA ASN A 279 2.21 11.91 8.39
C ASN A 279 2.47 13.12 9.29
N CYS A 280 3.32 12.96 10.31
CA CYS A 280 3.78 14.07 11.12
C CYS A 280 4.40 15.16 10.22
N LEU A 281 3.95 16.40 10.38
CA LEU A 281 4.44 17.55 9.59
C LEU A 281 5.89 17.94 9.89
N ASN A 282 6.46 17.50 11.01
CA ASN A 282 7.89 17.67 11.25
C ASN A 282 8.69 16.86 10.22
N ASP A 283 9.43 17.55 9.36
CA ASP A 283 10.30 16.97 8.33
C ASP A 283 11.36 15.99 8.89
N GLY A 284 11.74 16.15 10.16
CA GLY A 284 12.65 15.23 10.84
C GLY A 284 11.99 13.91 11.24
N CYS A 285 10.66 13.88 11.29
CA CYS A 285 9.87 12.77 11.80
C CYS A 285 9.18 12.00 10.66
N HIS A 286 8.18 12.60 10.01
CA HIS A 286 7.29 11.95 9.04
C HIS A 286 6.66 10.62 9.51
N LEU A 287 6.46 10.44 10.82
CA LEU A 287 5.76 9.28 11.37
C LEU A 287 4.35 9.19 10.78
N LEU A 288 3.98 8.06 10.20
CA LEU A 288 2.61 7.71 9.81
C LEU A 288 1.83 7.25 11.05
N PHE A 289 0.74 7.95 11.37
CA PHE A 289 -0.09 7.67 12.55
C PHE A 289 -1.55 8.12 12.33
N ILE A 290 -2.45 7.76 13.25
CA ILE A 290 -3.87 8.11 13.20
C ILE A 290 -4.14 9.31 14.10
N GLN A 291 -4.73 10.37 13.54
CA GLN A 291 -4.96 11.62 14.26
C GLN A 291 -6.40 12.15 14.07
N CYS A 292 -7.10 12.43 15.17
CA CYS A 292 -8.40 13.09 15.12
C CYS A 292 -8.26 14.62 14.89
N PRO A 293 -9.31 15.32 14.40
CA PRO A 293 -9.25 16.76 14.14
C PRO A 293 -8.88 17.62 15.36
N SER A 294 -9.32 17.21 16.55
CA SER A 294 -8.99 17.89 17.82
C SER A 294 -7.48 17.82 18.11
N CYS A 295 -6.90 16.63 17.99
CA CYS A 295 -5.47 16.42 18.16
C CYS A 295 -4.65 17.09 17.06
N ALA A 296 -5.12 17.08 15.81
CA ALA A 296 -4.49 17.81 14.71
C ALA A 296 -4.34 19.30 15.02
N SER A 297 -5.40 19.91 15.55
CA SER A 297 -5.38 21.32 15.99
C SER A 297 -4.46 21.54 17.20
N LYS A 298 -4.52 20.63 18.18
CA LYS A 298 -3.73 20.72 19.42
C LYS A 298 -2.23 20.56 19.21
N PHE A 299 -1.81 19.69 18.30
CA PHE A 299 -0.41 19.33 18.06
C PHE A 299 0.14 19.90 16.75
N ASN A 300 -0.57 20.82 16.09
CA ASN A 300 -0.22 21.38 14.79
C ASN A 300 0.14 20.28 13.75
N HIS A 301 -0.70 19.25 13.67
CA HIS A 301 -0.52 18.07 12.82
C HIS A 301 0.77 17.26 13.07
N CYS A 302 1.39 17.41 14.25
CA CYS A 302 2.52 16.59 14.68
C CYS A 302 2.08 15.41 15.57
N CYS A 303 2.91 14.37 15.59
CA CYS A 303 2.65 13.17 16.39
C CYS A 303 2.91 13.37 17.89
N SER A 304 3.66 14.40 18.28
CA SER A 304 4.02 14.68 19.68
C SER A 304 4.28 16.18 19.92
N PRO A 305 4.27 16.64 21.19
CA PRO A 305 4.73 17.99 21.56
C PRO A 305 6.14 18.30 21.06
N ILE A 306 7.07 17.35 21.17
CA ILE A 306 8.46 17.52 20.72
C ILE A 306 8.49 17.82 19.21
N CYS A 307 7.74 17.09 18.40
CA CYS A 307 7.67 17.35 16.96
C CYS A 307 6.98 18.68 16.63
N MET A 308 6.00 19.10 17.45
CA MET A 308 5.36 20.42 17.30
C MET A 308 6.34 21.55 17.62
N GLU A 309 7.13 21.42 18.68
CA GLU A 309 8.16 22.39 19.07
C GLU A 309 9.27 22.46 18.03
N GLU A 310 9.77 21.33 17.52
CA GLU A 310 10.76 21.29 16.44
C GLU A 310 10.26 21.96 15.16
N LEU A 311 9.01 21.73 14.78
CA LEU A 311 8.40 22.33 13.61
C LEU A 311 8.33 23.87 13.70
N ALA A 312 8.27 24.43 14.91
CA ALA A 312 8.21 25.87 15.13
C ALA A 312 9.57 26.58 15.04
N LEU A 313 10.68 25.84 14.98
CA LEU A 313 12.03 26.40 14.93
C LEU A 313 12.38 26.99 13.55
N PRO A 314 13.37 27.89 13.44
CA PRO A 314 13.86 28.37 12.15
C PRO A 314 14.35 27.21 11.25
N PRO A 315 14.21 27.29 9.91
CA PRO A 315 14.59 26.20 9.00
C PRO A 315 16.03 25.72 9.13
N GLU A 316 16.97 26.59 9.48
CA GLU A 316 18.37 26.24 9.72
C GLU A 316 18.53 25.35 10.96
N GLU A 317 17.82 25.66 12.04
CA GLU A 317 17.85 24.87 13.27
C GLU A 317 17.13 23.53 13.07
N GLN A 318 16.00 23.52 12.35
CA GLN A 318 15.36 22.27 11.93
C GLN A 318 16.31 21.39 11.11
N ARG A 319 17.10 21.98 10.20
CA ARG A 319 18.12 21.23 9.44
C ARG A 319 19.23 20.71 10.34
N ALA A 320 19.71 21.51 11.29
CA ALA A 320 20.73 21.11 12.25
C ALA A 320 20.26 19.94 13.13
N ARG A 321 19.05 20.01 13.68
CA ARG A 321 18.46 18.94 14.51
C ARG A 321 18.19 17.66 13.74
N ARG A 322 17.92 17.76 12.43
CA ARG A 322 17.77 16.60 11.52
C ARG A 322 19.11 15.97 11.16
N ALA A 323 20.20 16.73 11.16
CA ALA A 323 21.51 16.22 10.77
C ALA A 323 21.93 15.10 11.73
N GLY A 324 22.29 13.94 11.17
CA GLY A 324 22.71 12.78 11.95
C GLY A 324 21.56 11.87 12.44
N ARG A 325 20.28 12.20 12.21
CA ARG A 325 19.18 11.27 12.52
C ARG A 325 19.15 10.12 11.53
N GLU A 326 19.16 8.89 12.03
CA GLU A 326 18.87 7.71 11.21
C GLU A 326 17.41 7.72 10.78
N ASN A 327 17.16 7.50 9.49
CA ASN A 327 15.81 7.29 8.98
C ASN A 327 15.40 5.84 9.25
N GLY A 328 14.90 5.56 10.46
CA GLY A 328 14.25 4.30 10.80
C GLY A 328 12.88 4.13 10.13
N ASN A 329 12.15 3.07 10.49
CA ASN A 329 10.81 2.83 9.98
C ASN A 329 9.83 3.86 10.57
N LYS A 330 9.30 4.76 9.74
CA LYS A 330 8.50 5.93 10.16
C LYS A 330 7.02 5.61 10.23
N ILE A 331 6.68 4.51 10.90
CA ILE A 331 5.30 4.03 11.02
C ILE A 331 5.03 3.80 12.50
N PHE A 332 3.93 4.33 13.02
CA PHE A 332 3.56 4.13 14.41
C PHE A 332 3.32 2.65 14.70
N ASN A 333 3.92 2.13 15.77
CA ASN A 333 3.71 0.76 16.24
C ASN A 333 3.53 0.77 17.78
N LYS A 334 2.39 0.28 18.27
CA LYS A 334 2.02 0.27 19.70
C LYS A 334 3.05 -0.50 20.55
N SER A 335 3.55 -1.63 20.06
CA SER A 335 4.50 -2.48 20.81
C SER A 335 5.88 -1.86 20.93
N ARG A 336 6.23 -0.93 20.03
CA ARG A 336 7.53 -0.24 19.99
C ARG A 336 7.53 1.11 20.71
N GLY A 337 6.40 1.53 21.28
CA GLY A 337 6.32 2.76 22.07
C GLY A 337 6.60 4.04 21.29
N LEU A 338 6.38 4.08 19.96
CA LEU A 338 6.74 5.21 19.09
C LEU A 338 5.90 6.50 19.30
N LEU A 339 4.95 6.48 20.25
CA LEU A 339 4.27 7.67 20.77
C LEU A 339 4.78 8.07 22.15
N SER A 340 5.79 7.38 22.69
CA SER A 340 6.25 7.70 24.03
C SER A 340 6.77 9.13 24.06
N THR A 341 6.21 9.87 24.99
CA THR A 341 6.65 11.18 25.45
C THR A 341 8.06 11.16 26.06
N THR A 342 8.79 10.04 25.93
CA THR A 342 10.11 9.77 26.51
C THR A 342 11.17 9.43 25.48
N MET A 343 10.89 9.51 24.17
CA MET A 343 11.99 9.53 23.20
C MET A 343 12.78 10.83 23.37
N HIS A 344 13.76 10.79 24.26
CA HIS A 344 14.80 11.80 24.39
C HIS A 344 15.58 11.81 23.08
N ILE A 345 15.51 12.93 22.37
CA ILE A 345 16.31 13.15 21.18
C ILE A 345 17.49 14.01 21.64
N PRO A 346 18.72 13.47 21.68
CA PRO A 346 19.86 14.22 22.15
C PRO A 346 20.08 15.45 21.28
N SER A 347 20.43 16.55 21.92
CA SER A 347 20.86 17.75 21.19
C SER A 347 22.17 17.44 20.44
N PRO A 348 22.55 18.22 19.40
CA PRO A 348 23.86 18.06 18.77
C PRO A 348 25.06 18.21 19.73
N GLU A 349 24.82 18.70 20.94
CA GLU A 349 25.80 18.92 22.01
C GLU A 349 25.76 17.83 23.10
N GLU A 350 24.85 16.84 23.00
CA GLU A 350 24.77 15.63 23.84
C GLU A 350 25.28 14.41 23.07
#